data_AF-A0A817GI65-F1
#
_entry.id   AF-A0A817GI65-F1
#
_cell.length_a   1.000
_cell.length_b   1.000
_cell.length_c   1.000
_cell.angle_alpha   90.00
_cell.angle_beta   90.00
_cell.angle_gamma   90.00
#
_symmetry.space_group_name_H-M   'P 1'
#
loop_
_entity.id
_entity.type
_entity.pdbx_description
1 polymer ?
#
loop_
_entity_poly.entity_id
_entity_poly.type
_entity_poly.pdbx_seq_one_letter_code
_entity_poly.pdbx_strand_id
1 'polypeptide(L)'
;MTPLSSTPEIFLIISDSHGKCLTPTILTSLYCIKTYSISGLQWVNNYNHDLSLLSLIHTDPISSLINSTSNILFLIGINSVRNFPAQEIIQQVDYLLDSLFSRYSHLRQGRIIITSCLPCIKPSNRFSTITLLRHNIEIYNQLLLSLSAKHNVLYLDLSVPFEWLSRDRIHLHHDYHDRFANIIINYLHDLNVHHQSSNNIKYRSREAISRRNRKRNLKFKQIQQNFIISRDITSAWSYYHVKNFLKSSNIHYARLVIVSNHTLRLHFNNSLDMLHGDQNLPHNIFDSNNFINWIQRNK
;
A
#
# COMPACT_ATOMS: atom_id res chain seq x y z
N MET A 1 12.44 -2.57 -40.60
CA MET A 1 11.37 -3.08 -39.72
C MET A 1 10.86 -1.91 -38.90
N THR A 2 9.72 -1.36 -39.30
CA THR A 2 8.98 -0.34 -38.55
C THR A 2 8.46 -0.96 -37.25
N PRO A 3 8.62 -0.31 -36.08
CA PRO A 3 7.96 -0.82 -34.88
C PRO A 3 6.46 -0.66 -35.06
N LEU A 4 5.69 -1.74 -34.88
CA LEU A 4 4.23 -1.65 -34.76
C LEU A 4 3.93 -0.61 -33.68
N SER A 5 3.24 0.47 -34.05
CA SER A 5 2.66 1.41 -33.10
C SER A 5 1.53 0.67 -32.36
N SER A 6 1.86 -0.08 -31.32
CA SER A 6 0.85 -0.60 -30.41
C SER A 6 0.20 0.59 -29.72
N THR A 7 -1.06 0.87 -30.06
CA THR A 7 -1.86 1.85 -29.34
C THR A 7 -1.80 1.55 -27.84
N PRO A 8 -1.59 2.56 -26.99
CA PRO A 8 -1.45 2.35 -25.55
C PRO A 8 -2.70 1.64 -24.98
N GLU A 9 -2.47 0.69 -24.07
CA GLU A 9 -3.56 -0.04 -23.42
C GLU A 9 -4.43 0.94 -22.62
N ILE A 10 -5.75 0.92 -22.81
CA ILE A 10 -6.64 1.87 -22.14
C ILE A 10 -7.15 1.25 -20.83
N PHE A 11 -7.16 2.02 -19.75
CA PHE A 11 -7.81 1.70 -18.48
C PHE A 11 -8.92 2.70 -18.21
N LEU A 12 -10.12 2.20 -17.91
CA LEU A 12 -11.23 3.02 -17.45
C LEU A 12 -11.36 2.90 -15.93
N ILE A 13 -11.21 4.00 -15.21
CA ILE A 13 -11.54 4.07 -13.78
C ILE A 13 -12.95 4.64 -13.66
N ILE A 14 -13.88 3.85 -13.11
CA ILE A 14 -15.22 4.33 -12.75
C ILE A 14 -15.25 4.48 -11.23
N SER A 15 -15.55 5.68 -10.75
CA SER A 15 -15.42 5.99 -9.33
C SER A 15 -16.54 6.87 -8.80
N ASP A 16 -16.70 6.84 -7.47
CA ASP A 16 -17.44 7.87 -6.75
C ASP A 16 -16.66 9.20 -6.61
N SER A 17 -16.92 9.99 -5.57
CA SER A 17 -16.20 11.24 -5.30
C SER A 17 -14.70 11.05 -5.07
N HIS A 18 -14.23 9.87 -4.67
CA HIS A 18 -12.81 9.62 -4.39
C HIS A 18 -11.96 9.64 -5.66
N GLY A 19 -12.51 9.27 -6.81
CA GLY A 19 -11.79 9.34 -8.09
C GLY A 19 -11.47 10.77 -8.53
N LYS A 20 -12.09 11.81 -7.94
CA LYS A 20 -11.84 13.22 -8.29
C LYS A 20 -10.42 13.70 -7.96
N CYS A 21 -9.67 12.98 -7.12
CA CYS A 21 -8.26 13.26 -6.90
C CYS A 21 -7.36 12.80 -8.06
N LEU A 22 -7.86 11.95 -8.96
CA LEU A 22 -7.14 11.51 -10.14
C LEU A 22 -7.33 12.53 -11.27
N THR A 23 -6.28 12.76 -12.05
CA THR A 23 -6.42 13.49 -13.31
C THR A 23 -7.41 12.76 -14.23
N PRO A 24 -8.32 13.47 -14.92
CA PRO A 24 -9.33 12.83 -15.78
C PRO A 24 -8.73 11.95 -16.88
N THR A 25 -7.54 12.29 -17.36
CA THR A 25 -6.80 11.47 -18.32
C THR A 25 -5.31 11.50 -17.99
N ILE A 26 -4.70 10.32 -17.92
CA ILE A 26 -3.25 10.14 -17.73
C ILE A 26 -2.75 9.34 -18.92
N LEU A 27 -1.91 9.96 -19.75
CA LEU A 27 -1.33 9.32 -20.91
C LEU A 27 0.14 8.98 -20.64
N THR A 28 0.51 7.73 -20.90
CA THR A 28 1.90 7.27 -20.90
C THR A 28 2.21 6.60 -22.24
N SER A 29 3.48 6.24 -22.46
CA SER A 29 3.88 5.47 -23.65
C SER A 29 3.32 4.05 -23.65
N LEU A 30 2.87 3.53 -22.50
CA LEU A 30 2.43 2.14 -22.35
C LEU A 30 0.91 2.01 -22.26
N TYR A 31 0.27 2.95 -21.57
CA TYR A 31 -1.16 2.92 -21.29
C TYR A 31 -1.76 4.32 -21.16
N CYS A 32 -3.08 4.40 -21.30
CA CYS A 32 -3.90 5.58 -21.09
C CYS A 32 -4.95 5.28 -20.01
N ILE A 33 -4.97 6.06 -18.93
CA ILE A 33 -6.01 5.97 -17.90
C ILE A 33 -7.04 7.06 -18.18
N LYS A 34 -8.32 6.69 -18.25
CA LYS A 34 -9.45 7.61 -18.27
C LYS A 34 -10.24 7.44 -16.98
N THR A 35 -10.44 8.52 -16.25
CA THR A 35 -11.20 8.51 -15.00
C THR A 35 -12.56 9.15 -15.18
N TYR A 36 -13.60 8.43 -14.80
CA TYR A 36 -14.98 8.90 -14.78
C TYR A 36 -15.51 8.85 -13.35
N SER A 37 -15.76 10.02 -12.75
CA SER A 37 -16.09 10.14 -11.32
C SER A 37 -17.42 10.83 -11.09
N ILE A 38 -18.34 10.16 -10.38
CA ILE A 38 -19.66 10.68 -10.02
C ILE A 38 -19.79 10.73 -8.49
N SER A 39 -19.92 11.92 -7.91
CA SER A 39 -20.12 12.04 -6.46
C SER A 39 -21.41 11.38 -6.02
N GLY A 40 -21.32 10.50 -5.01
CA GLY A 40 -22.48 9.76 -4.50
C GLY A 40 -22.78 8.46 -5.24
N LEU A 41 -21.98 8.08 -6.24
CA LEU A 41 -22.16 6.84 -6.99
C LEU A 41 -22.22 5.61 -6.07
N GLN A 42 -23.21 4.76 -6.33
CA GLN A 42 -23.46 3.48 -5.67
C GLN A 42 -23.45 2.37 -6.73
N TRP A 43 -23.27 1.12 -6.29
CA TRP A 43 -23.42 -0.04 -7.16
C TRP A 43 -24.81 -0.09 -7.80
N VAL A 44 -25.84 0.05 -6.95
CA VAL A 44 -27.24 0.21 -7.35
C VAL A 44 -27.87 1.30 -6.48
N ASN A 45 -28.62 2.20 -7.13
CA ASN A 45 -29.46 3.19 -6.46
C ASN A 45 -30.86 3.14 -7.06
N ASN A 46 -31.83 2.67 -6.28
CA ASN A 46 -33.22 2.49 -6.72
C ASN A 46 -34.00 3.81 -6.82
N TYR A 47 -33.49 4.89 -6.24
CA TYR A 47 -34.18 6.19 -6.19
C TYR A 47 -33.61 7.18 -7.20
N ASN A 48 -32.30 7.10 -7.49
CA ASN A 48 -31.63 7.97 -8.44
C ASN A 48 -30.73 7.16 -9.37
N HIS A 49 -31.21 6.95 -10.60
CA HIS A 49 -30.51 6.20 -11.63
C HIS A 49 -29.16 6.83 -12.04
N ASP A 50 -29.00 8.14 -11.91
CA ASP A 50 -27.75 8.85 -12.23
C ASP A 50 -26.65 8.58 -11.19
N LEU A 51 -27.00 8.00 -10.05
CA LEU A 51 -26.08 7.56 -9.00
C LEU A 51 -25.99 6.03 -8.92
N SER A 52 -26.55 5.31 -9.89
CA SER A 52 -26.58 3.85 -9.95
C SER A 52 -25.64 3.36 -11.05
N LEU A 53 -24.53 2.71 -10.69
CA LEU A 53 -23.61 2.14 -11.67
C LEU A 53 -24.32 1.18 -12.62
N LEU A 54 -25.21 0.34 -12.10
CA LEU A 54 -26.01 -0.60 -12.90
C LEU A 54 -26.80 0.09 -14.01
N SER A 55 -27.36 1.27 -13.74
CA SER A 55 -28.07 2.04 -14.76
C SER A 55 -27.09 2.69 -15.73
N LEU A 56 -25.99 3.23 -15.21
CA LEU A 56 -25.03 4.02 -15.96
C LEU A 56 -24.18 3.22 -16.96
N ILE A 57 -23.90 1.94 -16.70
CA ILE A 57 -23.13 1.10 -17.64
C ILE A 57 -23.83 0.90 -19.00
N HIS A 58 -25.09 1.31 -19.10
CA HIS A 58 -25.91 1.25 -20.32
C HIS A 58 -26.14 2.61 -20.97
N THR A 59 -25.68 3.70 -20.35
CA THR A 59 -25.89 5.07 -20.83
C THR A 59 -24.58 5.69 -21.30
N ASP A 60 -24.65 6.52 -22.34
CA ASP A 60 -23.51 7.34 -22.73
C ASP A 60 -23.27 8.45 -21.69
N PRO A 61 -21.99 8.80 -21.40
CA PRO A 61 -20.77 8.37 -22.13
C PRO A 61 -20.14 7.06 -21.61
N ILE A 62 -20.63 6.47 -20.53
CA ILE A 62 -19.99 5.30 -19.90
C ILE A 62 -20.02 4.09 -20.84
N SER A 63 -21.13 3.80 -21.51
CA SER A 63 -21.21 2.70 -22.48
C SER A 63 -20.17 2.83 -23.60
N SER A 64 -19.98 4.04 -24.13
CA SER A 64 -18.95 4.33 -25.14
C SER A 64 -17.53 4.07 -24.60
N LEU A 65 -17.25 4.49 -23.37
CA LEU A 65 -15.96 4.23 -22.73
C LEU A 65 -15.72 2.72 -22.51
N ILE A 66 -16.72 1.97 -22.04
CA ILE A 66 -16.63 0.52 -21.83
C ILE A 66 -16.41 -0.21 -23.17
N ASN A 67 -17.06 0.21 -24.25
CA ASN A 67 -16.82 -0.36 -25.58
C ASN A 67 -15.38 -0.13 -26.08
N SER A 68 -14.70 0.91 -25.60
CA SER A 68 -13.36 1.29 -26.05
C SER A 68 -12.20 0.61 -25.30
N THR A 69 -12.49 -0.16 -24.24
CA THR A 69 -11.45 -0.83 -23.45
C THR A 69 -11.92 -2.16 -22.88
N SER A 70 -10.98 -3.08 -22.67
CA SER A 70 -11.20 -4.31 -21.90
C SER A 70 -10.81 -4.17 -20.42
N ASN A 71 -10.21 -3.05 -20.00
CA ASN A 71 -9.69 -2.88 -18.65
C ASN A 71 -10.48 -1.82 -17.88
N ILE A 72 -11.07 -2.23 -16.76
CA ILE A 72 -11.91 -1.38 -15.93
C ILE A 72 -11.51 -1.56 -14.47
N LEU A 73 -11.34 -0.44 -13.77
CA LEU A 73 -11.19 -0.41 -12.31
C LEU A 73 -12.41 0.29 -11.70
N PHE A 74 -13.08 -0.41 -10.78
CA PHE A 74 -14.20 0.14 -10.03
C PHE A 74 -13.71 0.62 -8.65
N LEU A 75 -13.72 1.95 -8.45
CA LEU A 75 -13.44 2.60 -7.18
C LEU A 75 -14.75 3.13 -6.58
N ILE A 76 -15.59 2.19 -6.13
CA ILE A 76 -16.96 2.41 -5.67
C ILE A 76 -17.19 1.53 -4.44
N GLY A 77 -18.01 1.98 -3.51
CA GLY A 77 -18.51 1.12 -2.44
C GLY A 77 -19.00 1.88 -1.22
N ILE A 78 -18.33 2.99 -0.86
CA ILE A 78 -18.58 3.70 0.40
C ILE A 78 -20.03 4.18 0.52
N ASN A 79 -20.63 4.67 -0.57
CA ASN A 79 -22.01 5.16 -0.57
C ASN A 79 -23.02 4.02 -0.46
N SER A 80 -22.69 2.81 -0.93
CA SER A 80 -23.52 1.62 -0.78
C SER A 80 -23.40 1.05 0.63
N VAL A 81 -22.18 0.74 1.10
CA VAL A 81 -21.92 0.08 2.40
C VAL A 81 -22.36 0.93 3.59
N ARG A 82 -22.42 2.26 3.43
CA ARG A 82 -22.93 3.14 4.49
C ARG A 82 -24.45 3.01 4.66
N ASN A 83 -25.18 2.50 3.69
CA ASN A 83 -26.65 2.52 3.68
C ASN A 83 -27.28 1.13 3.50
N PHE A 84 -26.51 0.11 3.10
CA PHE A 84 -27.00 -1.23 2.84
C PHE A 84 -26.13 -2.31 3.51
N PRO A 85 -26.73 -3.42 3.99
CA PRO A 85 -25.99 -4.59 4.42
C PRO A 85 -25.07 -5.11 3.31
N ALA A 86 -23.87 -5.54 3.69
CA ALA A 86 -22.87 -6.08 2.79
C ALA A 86 -23.42 -7.18 1.86
N GLN A 87 -24.24 -8.08 2.40
CA GLN A 87 -24.84 -9.19 1.66
C GLN A 87 -25.73 -8.70 0.50
N GLU A 88 -26.57 -7.69 0.73
CA GLU A 88 -27.42 -7.10 -0.31
C GLU A 88 -26.57 -6.46 -1.41
N ILE A 89 -25.53 -5.72 -1.02
CA ILE A 89 -24.63 -5.06 -1.98
C ILE A 89 -23.91 -6.10 -2.83
N ILE A 90 -23.46 -7.20 -2.23
CA ILE A 90 -22.69 -8.22 -2.96
C ILE A 90 -23.56 -8.93 -4.00
N GLN A 91 -24.84 -9.17 -3.71
CA GLN A 91 -25.79 -9.67 -4.72
C GLN A 91 -25.96 -8.68 -5.87
N GLN A 92 -25.98 -7.37 -5.58
CA GLN A 92 -26.02 -6.33 -6.61
C GLN A 92 -24.75 -6.32 -7.47
N VAL A 93 -23.57 -6.45 -6.86
CA VAL A 93 -22.29 -6.51 -7.59
C VAL A 93 -22.22 -7.77 -8.45
N ASP A 94 -22.67 -8.92 -7.93
CA ASP A 94 -22.73 -10.20 -8.66
C ASP A 94 -23.59 -10.06 -9.93
N TYR A 95 -24.81 -9.54 -9.78
CA TYR A 95 -25.72 -9.28 -10.90
C TYR A 95 -25.14 -8.26 -11.90
N LEU A 96 -24.49 -7.22 -11.40
CA LEU A 96 -23.87 -6.19 -12.23
C LEU A 96 -22.74 -6.78 -13.07
N LEU A 97 -21.87 -7.62 -12.50
CA LEU A 97 -20.79 -8.28 -13.24
C LEU A 97 -21.34 -9.22 -14.32
N ASP A 98 -22.36 -10.03 -14.00
CA ASP A 98 -23.03 -10.87 -14.99
C ASP A 98 -23.62 -10.05 -16.14
N SER A 99 -24.31 -8.96 -15.82
CA SER A 99 -24.90 -8.04 -16.80
C SER A 99 -23.83 -7.37 -17.67
N LEU A 100 -22.73 -6.95 -17.04
CA LEU A 100 -21.59 -6.33 -17.70
C LEU A 100 -20.93 -7.30 -18.69
N PHE A 101 -20.66 -8.54 -18.27
CA PHE A 101 -20.02 -9.55 -19.12
C PHE A 101 -20.94 -10.14 -20.19
N SER A 102 -22.26 -10.13 -19.96
CA SER A 102 -23.24 -10.50 -20.97
C SER A 102 -23.28 -9.47 -22.10
N ARG A 103 -23.26 -8.18 -21.76
CA ARG A 103 -23.32 -7.08 -22.75
C ARG A 103 -21.98 -6.80 -23.43
N TYR A 104 -20.89 -6.83 -22.68
CA TYR A 104 -19.56 -6.46 -23.13
C TYR A 104 -18.63 -7.68 -23.06
N SER A 105 -18.78 -8.58 -24.03
CA SER A 105 -18.08 -9.87 -24.03
C SER A 105 -16.56 -9.73 -24.07
N HIS A 106 -16.02 -8.65 -24.64
CA HIS A 106 -14.58 -8.35 -24.70
C HIS A 106 -13.96 -8.14 -23.31
N LEU A 107 -14.75 -7.75 -22.31
CA LEU A 107 -14.27 -7.56 -20.94
C LEU A 107 -13.81 -8.85 -20.28
N ARG A 108 -14.31 -10.01 -20.72
CA ARG A 108 -13.88 -11.33 -20.21
C ARG A 108 -12.40 -11.63 -20.50
N GLN A 109 -11.82 -10.95 -21.48
CA GLN A 109 -10.41 -11.10 -21.87
C GLN A 109 -9.51 -10.01 -21.28
N GLY A 110 -10.10 -8.97 -20.67
CA GLY A 110 -9.36 -7.85 -20.10
C GLY A 110 -9.25 -7.92 -18.58
N ARG A 111 -8.84 -6.80 -17.99
CA ARG A 111 -8.57 -6.69 -16.56
C ARG A 111 -9.67 -5.90 -15.89
N ILE A 112 -10.63 -6.62 -15.32
CA ILE A 112 -11.61 -6.03 -14.40
C ILE A 112 -11.02 -6.05 -12.99
N ILE A 113 -10.99 -4.89 -12.35
CA ILE A 113 -10.42 -4.68 -11.03
C ILE A 113 -11.52 -4.09 -10.14
N ILE A 114 -11.76 -4.71 -9.00
CA ILE A 114 -12.67 -4.22 -7.96
C ILE A 114 -11.84 -3.86 -6.74
N THR A 115 -12.03 -2.66 -6.20
CA THR A 115 -11.27 -2.21 -5.03
C THR A 115 -11.98 -2.53 -3.72
N SER A 116 -11.21 -2.73 -2.65
CA SER A 116 -11.74 -2.69 -1.28
C SER A 116 -12.43 -1.36 -1.01
N CYS A 117 -13.45 -1.37 -0.14
CA CYS A 117 -14.08 -0.13 0.31
C CYS A 117 -13.06 0.67 1.13
N LEU A 118 -12.98 1.97 0.81
CA LEU A 118 -12.21 2.93 1.61
C LEU A 118 -12.71 2.98 3.07
N PRO A 119 -11.84 3.32 4.02
CA PRO A 119 -12.25 3.47 5.42
C PRO A 119 -13.36 4.51 5.54
N CYS A 120 -14.34 4.24 6.39
CA CYS A 120 -15.44 5.16 6.68
C CYS A 120 -15.80 5.06 8.15
N ILE A 121 -15.84 6.20 8.85
CA ILE A 121 -16.22 6.27 10.27
C ILE A 121 -17.35 7.26 10.50
N LYS A 122 -18.16 7.52 9.47
CA LYS A 122 -19.40 8.31 9.57
C LYS A 122 -20.62 7.38 9.54
N PRO A 123 -21.24 7.10 10.70
CA PRO A 123 -22.49 6.34 10.81
C PRO A 123 -23.61 6.84 9.89
N SER A 124 -24.61 5.99 9.69
CA SER A 124 -25.88 6.34 9.04
C SER A 124 -27.05 5.90 9.93
N ASN A 125 -28.28 6.21 9.51
CA ASN A 125 -29.47 5.73 10.22
C ASN A 125 -29.52 4.19 10.31
N ARG A 126 -29.01 3.48 9.29
CA ARG A 126 -29.00 2.01 9.27
C ARG A 126 -27.85 1.44 10.11
N PHE A 127 -26.68 2.07 10.06
CA PHE A 127 -25.52 1.69 10.88
C PHE A 127 -25.23 2.81 11.86
N SER A 128 -25.97 2.81 12.98
CA SER A 128 -26.02 3.91 13.95
C SER A 128 -24.71 4.12 14.74
N THR A 129 -23.80 3.14 14.72
CA THR A 129 -22.51 3.22 15.41
C THR A 129 -21.35 2.94 14.46
N ILE A 130 -20.17 3.46 14.80
CA ILE A 130 -18.92 3.21 14.05
C ILE A 130 -18.62 1.71 14.02
N THR A 131 -18.85 1.00 15.14
CA THR A 131 -18.60 -0.45 15.23
C THR A 131 -19.46 -1.23 14.24
N LEU A 132 -20.76 -0.93 14.15
CA LEU A 132 -21.67 -1.59 13.20
C LEU A 132 -21.28 -1.30 11.75
N LEU A 133 -20.92 -0.05 11.45
CA LEU A 133 -20.48 0.34 10.10
C LEU A 133 -19.17 -0.37 9.72
N ARG A 134 -18.18 -0.39 10.63
CA ARG A 134 -16.89 -1.08 10.40
C ARG A 134 -17.09 -2.57 10.18
N HIS A 135 -17.92 -3.21 10.99
CA HIS A 135 -18.26 -4.61 10.81
C HIS A 135 -18.90 -4.88 9.43
N ASN A 136 -19.82 -4.01 9.00
CA ASN A 136 -20.42 -4.12 7.67
C ASN A 136 -19.39 -3.95 6.54
N ILE A 137 -18.45 -3.00 6.68
CA ILE A 137 -17.36 -2.79 5.71
C ILE A 137 -16.42 -4.01 5.66
N GLU A 138 -16.08 -4.61 6.81
CA GLU A 138 -15.25 -5.81 6.89
C GLU A 138 -15.92 -6.99 6.18
N ILE A 139 -17.21 -7.24 6.46
CA ILE A 139 -17.99 -8.27 5.77
C ILE A 139 -18.05 -7.98 4.27
N TYR A 140 -18.30 -6.73 3.88
CA TYR A 140 -18.36 -6.33 2.47
C TYR A 140 -17.05 -6.65 1.74
N ASN A 141 -15.90 -6.25 2.30
CA ASN A 141 -14.60 -6.49 1.68
C ASN A 141 -14.27 -8.00 1.57
N GLN A 142 -14.61 -8.80 2.59
CA GLN A 142 -14.43 -10.26 2.55
C GLN A 142 -15.29 -10.92 1.47
N LEU A 143 -16.55 -10.52 1.37
CA LEU A 143 -17.46 -11.03 0.35
C LEU A 143 -17.05 -10.56 -1.05
N LEU A 144 -16.54 -9.33 -1.18
CA LEU A 144 -16.07 -8.79 -2.46
C LEU A 144 -14.84 -9.53 -2.98
N LEU A 145 -13.92 -9.91 -2.10
CA LEU A 145 -12.78 -10.78 -2.42
C LEU A 145 -13.25 -12.19 -2.87
N SER A 146 -14.26 -12.74 -2.21
CA SER A 146 -14.84 -14.03 -2.61
C SER A 146 -15.53 -13.94 -3.97
N LEU A 147 -16.25 -12.84 -4.20
CA LEU A 147 -16.93 -12.55 -5.47
C LEU A 147 -15.94 -12.33 -6.61
N SER A 148 -14.81 -11.66 -6.35
CA SER A 148 -13.78 -11.44 -7.36
C SER A 148 -13.20 -12.76 -7.85
N ALA A 149 -12.97 -13.71 -6.94
CA ALA A 149 -12.53 -15.05 -7.28
C ALA A 149 -13.59 -15.82 -8.09
N LYS A 150 -14.87 -15.72 -7.71
CA LYS A 150 -15.99 -16.34 -8.45
C LYS A 150 -16.04 -15.89 -9.91
N HIS A 151 -15.86 -14.58 -10.16
CA HIS A 151 -15.90 -13.99 -11.49
C HIS A 151 -14.56 -13.97 -12.24
N ASN A 152 -13.50 -14.49 -11.62
CA ASN A 152 -12.12 -14.41 -12.14
C ASN A 152 -11.69 -12.96 -12.47
N VAL A 153 -12.02 -12.02 -11.59
CA VAL A 153 -11.62 -10.60 -11.68
C VAL A 153 -10.61 -10.28 -10.58
N LEU A 154 -9.85 -9.20 -10.77
CA LEU A 154 -8.84 -8.76 -9.83
C LEU A 154 -9.48 -8.03 -8.63
N TYR A 155 -8.98 -8.32 -7.43
CA TYR A 155 -9.30 -7.57 -6.23
C TYR A 155 -8.09 -6.75 -5.80
N LEU A 156 -8.29 -5.45 -5.60
CA LEU A 156 -7.28 -4.53 -5.10
C LEU A 156 -7.64 -4.08 -3.69
N ASP A 157 -6.89 -4.52 -2.69
CA ASP A 157 -6.94 -3.88 -1.39
C ASP A 157 -6.15 -2.57 -1.42
N LEU A 158 -6.84 -1.45 -1.25
CA LEU A 158 -6.22 -0.12 -1.22
C LEU A 158 -5.46 0.14 0.09
N SER A 159 -5.75 -0.62 1.16
CA SER A 159 -5.15 -0.50 2.50
C SER A 159 -5.01 0.95 2.99
N VAL A 160 -6.01 1.79 2.73
CA VAL A 160 -6.01 3.21 3.12
C VAL A 160 -6.27 3.32 4.62
N PRO A 161 -5.42 4.01 5.39
CA PRO A 161 -5.55 4.06 6.84
C PRO A 161 -6.50 5.17 7.29
N PHE A 162 -7.11 5.05 8.47
CA PHE A 162 -8.17 5.96 8.95
C PHE A 162 -7.68 7.41 9.16
N GLU A 163 -6.39 7.60 9.39
CA GLU A 163 -5.75 8.91 9.57
C GLU A 163 -5.78 9.75 8.29
N TRP A 164 -6.05 9.12 7.14
CA TRP A 164 -6.20 9.83 5.88
C TRP A 164 -7.58 10.47 5.70
N LEU A 165 -8.53 10.15 6.57
CA LEU A 165 -9.87 10.71 6.47
C LEU A 165 -9.92 12.19 6.89
N SER A 166 -10.70 12.95 6.15
CA SER A 166 -11.03 14.33 6.45
C SER A 166 -11.94 14.42 7.69
N ARG A 167 -12.26 15.65 8.09
CA ARG A 167 -13.17 15.93 9.23
C ARG A 167 -14.55 15.30 9.05
N ASP A 168 -15.00 15.12 7.81
CA ASP A 168 -16.30 14.52 7.53
C ASP A 168 -16.35 13.00 7.71
N ARG A 169 -15.18 12.39 7.97
CA ARG A 169 -15.03 10.97 8.28
C ARG A 169 -15.47 10.02 7.15
N ILE A 170 -15.59 10.52 5.92
CA ILE A 170 -15.93 9.75 4.72
C ILE A 170 -14.87 9.96 3.65
N HIS A 171 -14.55 11.22 3.34
CA HIS A 171 -13.64 11.56 2.26
C HIS A 171 -12.21 11.62 2.74
N LEU A 172 -11.26 11.39 1.83
CA LEU A 172 -9.84 11.61 2.10
C LEU A 172 -9.55 13.09 2.30
N HIS A 173 -8.71 13.38 3.29
CA HIS A 173 -8.15 14.71 3.48
C HIS A 173 -7.29 15.08 2.25
N HIS A 174 -7.35 16.35 1.85
CA HIS A 174 -6.70 16.84 0.63
C HIS A 174 -5.20 16.51 0.56
N ASP A 175 -4.50 16.62 1.69
CA ASP A 175 -3.07 16.31 1.80
C ASP A 175 -2.67 14.89 1.41
N TYR A 176 -3.63 13.95 1.36
CA TYR A 176 -3.39 12.56 0.97
C TYR A 176 -3.88 12.22 -0.44
N HIS A 177 -4.43 13.19 -1.19
CA HIS A 177 -4.97 12.96 -2.54
C HIS A 177 -3.89 12.45 -3.50
N ASP A 178 -2.73 13.11 -3.56
CA ASP A 178 -1.62 12.69 -4.41
C ASP A 178 -1.11 11.30 -4.03
N ARG A 179 -1.02 11.02 -2.73
CA ARG A 179 -0.56 9.73 -2.23
C ARG A 179 -1.53 8.60 -2.59
N PHE A 180 -2.83 8.86 -2.47
CA PHE A 180 -3.89 7.93 -2.84
C PHE A 180 -3.92 7.70 -4.36
N ALA A 181 -3.83 8.76 -5.16
CA ALA A 181 -3.72 8.68 -6.62
C ALA A 181 -2.53 7.80 -7.04
N ASN A 182 -1.37 8.00 -6.40
CA ASN A 182 -0.16 7.21 -6.67
C ASN A 182 -0.32 5.72 -6.35
N ILE A 183 -1.10 5.33 -5.33
CA ILE A 183 -1.39 3.91 -5.06
C ILE A 183 -2.06 3.28 -6.28
N ILE A 184 -3.09 3.93 -6.82
CA ILE A 184 -3.85 3.43 -7.97
C ILE A 184 -2.97 3.42 -9.23
N ILE A 185 -2.26 4.51 -9.50
CA ILE A 185 -1.42 4.64 -10.70
C ILE A 185 -0.29 3.62 -10.69
N ASN A 186 0.40 3.43 -9.55
CA ASN A 186 1.48 2.46 -9.43
C ASN A 186 0.97 1.04 -9.60
N TYR A 187 -0.20 0.70 -9.05
CA TYR A 187 -0.81 -0.61 -9.25
C TYR A 187 -1.11 -0.89 -10.73
N LEU A 188 -1.72 0.07 -11.43
CA LEU A 188 -1.99 -0.07 -12.87
C LEU A 188 -0.70 -0.10 -13.71
N HIS A 189 0.33 0.63 -13.30
CA HIS A 189 1.64 0.59 -13.91
C HIS A 189 2.27 -0.81 -13.80
N ASP A 190 2.31 -1.37 -12.59
CA ASP A 190 2.89 -2.69 -12.31
C ASP A 190 2.16 -3.80 -13.08
N LEU A 191 0.82 -3.73 -13.16
CA LEU A 191 0.03 -4.66 -13.98
C LEU A 191 0.45 -4.64 -15.46
N ASN A 192 0.71 -3.47 -16.03
CA ASN A 192 1.12 -3.34 -17.44
C ASN A 192 2.57 -3.78 -17.69
N VAL A 193 3.49 -3.41 -16.79
CA VAL A 193 4.91 -3.76 -16.91
C VAL A 193 5.11 -5.28 -16.83
N HIS A 194 4.37 -5.95 -15.93
CA HIS A 194 4.45 -7.41 -15.83
C HIS A 194 3.88 -8.13 -17.06
N HIS A 195 2.89 -7.57 -17.75
CA HIS A 195 2.31 -8.18 -18.94
C HIS A 195 3.16 -8.02 -20.21
N GLN A 196 3.92 -6.93 -20.35
CA GLN A 196 4.87 -6.78 -21.47
C GLN A 196 6.11 -7.68 -21.32
N SER A 197 6.38 -8.15 -20.10
CA SER A 197 7.45 -9.12 -19.85
C SER A 197 7.12 -10.56 -20.25
N SER A 198 5.89 -10.86 -20.69
CA SER A 198 5.46 -12.23 -21.01
C SER A 198 5.92 -12.75 -22.39
N ASN A 199 6.52 -11.90 -23.25
CA ASN A 199 7.12 -12.33 -24.52
C ASN A 199 8.65 -12.31 -24.39
N ASN A 200 9.24 -13.50 -24.20
CA ASN A 200 10.69 -13.79 -24.08
C ASN A 200 11.34 -13.63 -22.70
N ILE A 201 10.85 -14.32 -21.67
CA ILE A 201 11.71 -14.64 -20.53
C ILE A 201 12.56 -15.87 -20.90
N LYS A 202 13.77 -15.61 -21.43
CA LYS A 202 14.88 -16.56 -21.28
C LYS A 202 15.12 -16.71 -19.78
N TYR A 203 14.65 -17.81 -19.21
CA TYR A 203 14.91 -18.16 -17.82
C TYR A 203 16.43 -18.13 -17.58
N ARG A 204 16.87 -17.30 -16.64
CA ARG A 204 18.25 -17.36 -16.14
C ARG A 204 18.40 -18.70 -15.42
N SER A 205 19.47 -19.44 -15.72
CA SER A 205 19.71 -20.74 -15.08
C SER A 205 19.74 -20.58 -13.56
N ARG A 206 19.46 -21.69 -12.86
CA ARG A 206 19.56 -21.74 -11.39
C ARG A 206 20.94 -21.29 -10.90
N GLU A 207 22.02 -21.51 -11.66
CA GLU A 207 23.34 -20.99 -11.29
C GLU A 207 23.42 -19.46 -11.37
N ALA A 208 22.80 -18.82 -12.37
CA ALA A 208 22.81 -17.36 -12.50
C ALA A 208 22.01 -16.68 -11.38
N ILE A 209 20.89 -17.29 -10.96
CA ILE A 209 20.11 -16.84 -9.81
C ILE A 209 20.92 -17.01 -8.52
N SER A 210 21.55 -18.18 -8.33
CA SER A 210 22.38 -18.47 -7.17
C SER A 210 23.59 -17.52 -7.07
N ARG A 211 24.30 -17.26 -8.17
CA ARG A 211 25.42 -16.29 -8.21
C ARG A 211 24.97 -14.87 -7.87
N ARG A 212 23.80 -14.43 -8.35
CA ARG A 212 23.24 -13.11 -8.02
C ARG A 212 22.88 -13.01 -6.54
N ASN A 213 22.20 -14.02 -5.99
CA ASN A 213 21.83 -14.03 -4.58
C ASN A 213 23.05 -14.10 -3.66
N ARG A 214 24.09 -14.86 -4.06
CA ARG A 214 25.39 -14.87 -3.36
C ARG A 214 26.06 -13.50 -3.37
N LYS A 215 26.11 -12.80 -4.51
CA LYS A 215 26.63 -11.42 -4.59
C LYS A 215 25.82 -10.44 -3.74
N ARG A 216 24.48 -10.55 -3.75
CA ARG A 216 23.60 -9.69 -2.95
C ARG A 216 23.79 -9.91 -1.46
N ASN A 217 23.89 -11.17 -1.02
CA ASN A 217 24.18 -11.51 0.38
C ASN A 217 25.58 -11.10 0.81
N LEU A 218 26.59 -11.20 -0.06
CA LEU A 218 27.93 -10.68 0.23
C LEU A 218 27.94 -9.16 0.38
N LYS A 219 27.23 -8.43 -0.49
CA LYS A 219 27.07 -6.98 -0.38
C LYS A 219 26.34 -6.58 0.91
N PHE A 220 25.27 -7.30 1.28
CA PHE A 220 24.56 -7.08 2.55
C PHE A 220 25.44 -7.38 3.77
N LYS A 221 26.23 -8.47 3.74
CA LYS A 221 27.19 -8.78 4.81
C LYS A 221 28.30 -7.72 4.92
N GLN A 222 28.80 -7.19 3.81
CA GLN A 222 29.77 -6.10 3.80
C GLN A 222 29.19 -4.81 4.37
N ILE A 223 27.95 -4.45 4.02
CA ILE A 223 27.28 -3.25 4.56
C ILE A 223 27.02 -3.39 6.07
N GLN A 224 26.65 -4.59 6.55
CA GLN A 224 26.40 -4.85 7.97
C GLN A 224 27.69 -4.92 8.82
N GLN A 225 28.85 -5.15 8.20
CA GLN A 225 30.14 -5.21 8.89
C GLN A 225 30.83 -3.85 9.03
N ASN A 226 30.41 -2.82 8.28
CA ASN A 226 31.17 -1.57 8.17
C ASN A 226 30.82 -0.50 9.21
N PHE A 227 29.76 -0.66 10.00
CA PHE A 227 29.29 0.37 10.94
C PHE A 227 29.16 -0.16 12.37
N ILE A 228 30.23 -0.74 12.89
CA ILE A 228 30.27 -1.33 14.23
C ILE A 228 31.39 -0.70 15.05
N ILE A 229 31.05 -0.27 16.27
CA ILE A 229 32.02 0.12 17.29
C ILE A 229 32.02 -0.96 18.37
N SER A 230 33.22 -1.39 18.77
CA SER A 230 33.40 -2.30 19.90
C SER A 230 34.10 -1.59 21.05
N ARG A 231 33.64 -1.83 22.28
CA ARG A 231 34.22 -1.30 23.52
C ARG A 231 34.30 -2.40 24.56
N ASP A 232 35.32 -2.36 25.41
CA ASP A 232 35.37 -3.22 26.57
C ASP A 232 34.37 -2.72 27.62
N ILE A 233 33.70 -3.63 28.30
CA ILE A 233 32.63 -3.35 29.25
C ILE A 233 32.76 -4.25 30.47
N THR A 234 32.93 -3.63 31.63
CA THR A 234 32.98 -4.35 32.90
C THR A 234 31.59 -4.83 33.33
N SER A 235 31.55 -5.82 34.23
CA SER A 235 30.30 -6.37 34.79
C SER A 235 29.48 -5.37 35.61
N ALA A 236 30.05 -4.22 35.98
CA ALA A 236 29.33 -3.15 36.67
C ALA A 236 28.22 -2.52 35.80
N TRP A 237 28.40 -2.53 34.48
CA TRP A 237 27.44 -1.98 33.54
C TRP A 237 26.38 -3.01 33.15
N SER A 238 25.14 -2.77 33.57
CA SER A 238 23.99 -3.52 33.08
C SER A 238 23.57 -3.00 31.71
N TYR A 239 22.87 -3.83 30.93
CA TYR A 239 22.29 -3.41 29.65
C TYR A 239 21.43 -2.15 29.77
N TYR A 240 20.69 -2.01 30.87
CA TYR A 240 19.89 -0.82 31.16
C TYR A 240 20.75 0.42 31.41
N HIS A 241 21.83 0.30 32.19
CA HIS A 241 22.75 1.41 32.45
C HIS A 241 23.40 1.92 31.16
N VAL A 242 23.84 1.00 30.30
CA VAL A 242 24.45 1.34 29.01
C VAL A 242 23.47 2.10 28.12
N LYS A 243 22.21 1.66 28.03
CA LYS A 243 21.19 2.37 27.25
C LYS A 243 20.97 3.81 27.73
N ASN A 244 20.85 4.01 29.04
CA ASN A 244 20.63 5.33 29.62
C ASN A 244 21.84 6.25 29.44
N PHE A 245 23.05 5.70 29.62
CA PHE A 245 24.29 6.42 29.37
C PHE A 245 24.40 6.87 27.90
N LEU A 246 24.17 5.97 26.95
CA LEU A 246 24.22 6.29 25.52
C LEU A 246 23.18 7.33 25.13
N LYS A 247 21.96 7.26 25.71
CA LYS A 247 20.91 8.25 25.49
C LYS A 247 21.28 9.63 26.04
N SER A 248 21.79 9.70 27.28
CA SER A 248 22.23 10.97 27.89
C SER A 248 23.45 11.57 27.18
N SER A 249 24.27 10.73 26.55
CA SER A 249 25.42 11.14 25.72
C SER A 249 25.06 11.39 24.25
N ASN A 250 23.76 11.42 23.90
CA ASN A 250 23.25 11.64 22.55
C ASN A 250 23.84 10.71 21.46
N ILE A 251 24.08 9.44 21.79
CA ILE A 251 24.59 8.44 20.86
C ILE A 251 23.44 7.70 20.18
N HIS A 252 23.25 7.94 18.89
CA HIS A 252 22.26 7.25 18.06
C HIS A 252 22.83 5.94 17.52
N TYR A 253 22.31 4.80 17.98
CA TYR A 253 22.73 3.48 17.52
C TYR A 253 21.51 2.65 17.08
N ALA A 254 21.72 1.72 16.16
CA ALA A 254 20.70 0.83 15.62
C ALA A 254 20.50 -0.42 16.50
N ARG A 255 21.60 -1.03 16.95
CA ARG A 255 21.57 -2.22 17.79
C ARG A 255 22.69 -2.24 18.81
N LEU A 256 22.35 -2.64 20.03
CA LEU A 256 23.28 -2.83 21.14
C LEU A 256 23.38 -4.33 21.46
N VAL A 257 24.59 -4.88 21.46
CA VAL A 257 24.85 -6.29 21.82
C VAL A 257 25.96 -6.33 22.86
N ILE A 258 25.69 -6.93 24.02
CA ILE A 258 26.72 -7.30 24.99
C ILE A 258 27.12 -8.74 24.66
N VAL A 259 28.38 -8.94 24.26
CA VAL A 259 28.90 -10.25 23.87
C VAL A 259 29.56 -10.91 25.09
N SER A 260 29.39 -12.22 25.24
CA SER A 260 30.15 -13.04 26.19
C SER A 260 31.64 -12.81 25.92
N ASN A 261 32.35 -12.17 26.85
CA ASN A 261 33.75 -11.70 26.85
C ASN A 261 33.91 -10.19 27.17
N HIS A 262 32.97 -9.56 27.89
CA HIS A 262 33.13 -8.17 28.33
C HIS A 262 33.30 -7.19 27.16
N THR A 263 32.66 -7.47 26.01
CA THR A 263 32.69 -6.57 24.86
C THR A 263 31.28 -6.07 24.54
N LEU A 264 31.12 -4.76 24.50
CA LEU A 264 29.96 -4.06 23.99
C LEU A 264 30.14 -3.81 22.50
N ARG A 265 29.16 -4.23 21.69
CA ARG A 265 29.08 -3.91 20.26
C ARG A 265 27.90 -3.00 19.98
N LEU A 266 28.21 -1.85 19.39
CA LEU A 266 27.26 -0.86 18.91
C LEU A 266 27.22 -0.93 17.39
N HIS A 267 26.05 -1.20 16.84
CA HIS A 267 25.81 -1.15 15.41
C HIS A 267 25.11 0.16 15.06
N PHE A 268 25.54 0.80 13.98
CA PHE A 268 25.00 2.06 13.48
C PHE A 268 24.35 1.87 12.11
N ASN A 269 23.38 2.73 11.79
CA ASN A 269 22.68 2.68 10.50
C ASN A 269 23.52 3.29 9.37
N ASN A 270 24.45 4.18 9.70
CA ASN A 270 25.30 4.89 8.75
C ASN A 270 26.66 5.23 9.39
N SER A 271 27.60 5.70 8.56
CA SER A 271 28.97 6.04 8.98
C SER A 271 29.06 7.31 9.82
N LEU A 272 28.15 8.28 9.66
CA LEU A 272 28.18 9.54 10.41
C LEU A 272 27.87 9.30 11.89
N ASP A 273 26.81 8.54 12.18
CA ASP A 273 26.45 8.17 13.54
C ASP A 273 27.55 7.30 14.19
N MET A 274 28.19 6.42 13.40
CA MET A 274 29.33 5.64 13.87
C MET A 274 30.51 6.54 14.22
N LEU A 275 30.93 7.44 13.34
CA LEU A 275 32.07 8.34 13.62
C LEU A 275 31.79 9.22 14.85
N HIS A 276 30.57 9.75 14.97
CA HIS A 276 30.14 10.48 16.15
C HIS A 276 30.19 9.61 17.42
N GLY A 277 29.69 8.37 17.35
CA GLY A 277 29.78 7.40 18.43
C GLY A 277 31.23 7.07 18.82
N ASP A 278 32.13 6.95 17.84
CA ASP A 278 33.52 6.54 18.07
C ASP A 278 34.31 7.65 18.75
N GLN A 279 34.07 8.90 18.34
CA GLN A 279 34.67 10.10 18.93
C GLN A 279 34.21 10.35 20.37
N ASN A 280 32.95 10.06 20.68
CA ASN A 280 32.35 10.37 21.98
C ASN A 280 32.36 9.21 22.98
N LEU A 281 32.76 8.01 22.56
CA LEU A 281 32.91 6.85 23.43
C LEU A 281 34.37 6.41 23.47
N PRO A 282 35.20 6.94 24.40
CA PRO A 282 36.56 6.44 24.61
C PRO A 282 36.59 4.93 24.90
N HIS A 283 37.73 4.27 24.65
CA HIS A 283 37.86 2.81 24.81
C HIS A 283 37.53 2.31 26.22
N ASN A 284 37.83 3.10 27.26
CA ASN A 284 37.62 2.76 28.66
C ASN A 284 36.33 3.31 29.26
N ILE A 285 35.43 3.89 28.45
CA ILE A 285 34.25 4.60 28.96
C ILE A 285 33.30 3.69 29.77
N PHE A 286 33.33 2.38 29.53
CA PHE A 286 32.53 1.38 30.26
C PHE A 286 33.34 0.58 31.30
N ASP A 287 34.38 1.20 31.89
CA ASP A 287 35.07 0.65 33.06
C ASP A 287 34.30 0.90 34.38
N SER A 288 34.73 0.23 35.45
CA SER A 288 34.09 0.33 36.77
C SER A 288 34.21 1.73 37.39
N ASN A 289 35.30 2.46 37.11
CA ASN A 289 35.54 3.79 37.68
C ASN A 289 34.59 4.82 37.06
N ASN A 290 34.44 4.79 35.73
CA ASN A 290 33.51 5.62 35.00
C ASN A 290 32.06 5.30 35.36
N PHE A 291 31.74 4.03 35.66
CA PHE A 291 30.42 3.65 36.16
C PHE A 291 30.08 4.32 37.49
N ILE A 292 30.99 4.26 38.47
CA ILE A 292 30.80 4.87 39.80
C ILE A 292 30.61 6.38 39.65
N ASN A 293 31.47 7.03 38.87
CA ASN A 293 31.38 8.47 38.61
C ASN A 293 30.06 8.86 37.93
N TRP A 294 29.60 8.06 36.96
CA TRP A 294 28.34 8.32 36.27
C TRP A 294 27.14 8.18 37.22
N ILE A 295 27.08 7.13 38.03
CA ILE A 295 25.99 6.96 39.01
C ILE A 295 25.99 8.10 40.04
N GLN A 296 27.14 8.51 40.55
CA GLN A 296 27.22 9.59 41.54
C GLN A 296 26.72 10.94 40.99
N ARG A 297 26.90 11.20 39.69
CA ARG A 297 26.42 12.42 39.02
C ARG A 297 24.93 12.38 38.65
N ASN A 298 24.32 11.19 38.62
CA ASN A 298 22.93 10.99 38.20
C ASN A 298 22.04 10.45 39.34
N LYS A 299 22.52 10.55 40.58
CA LYS A 299 21.70 10.49 41.80
C LYS A 299 21.25 11.89 42.15
#